data_AF-A0A7L4ZZ55-F1
#
_entry.id   AF-A0A7L4ZZ55-F1
#
_cell.length_a   1.000
_cell.length_b   1.000
_cell.length_c   1.000
_cell.angle_alpha   90.00
_cell.angle_beta   90.00
_cell.angle_gamma   90.00
#
_symmetry.space_group_name_H-M   'P 1'
#
loop_
_entity.id
_entity.type
_entity.pdbx_description
1 polymer ?
#
loop_
_entity_poly.entity_id
_entity_poly.type
_entity_poly.pdbx_seq_one_letter_code
_entity_poly.pdbx_strand_id
1 'polypeptide(L)'
;MKKVFLPAVLAAALLVGTTSCTDNKGDKPDVTATEGNNADDNYMGNATNGETNAMNDGDSTGAAAGADMAAKADPNATAPHKDDPEFMMSAAHSDQNEIQLSKMALDKGVSGTAKEHANMMIKDHTKSTADLKAIAAKKNVTLPTDMDAEHKAIAEQMKALSGKEFEQRYLQQMVMDHQKTLNTLNAHNSMTQDPDVKGFIGKVTPVVQGHLDMSKKHADMKM
;
A
#
# COMPACT_ATOMS: atom_id res chain seq x y z
N MET A 1 49.05 7.67 36.53
CA MET A 1 47.85 7.40 35.71
C MET A 1 48.12 6.14 34.90
N LYS A 2 47.19 5.18 34.93
CA LYS A 2 47.39 3.79 34.48
C LYS A 2 47.39 3.71 32.95
N LYS A 3 48.28 2.88 32.41
CA LYS A 3 48.58 2.66 30.98
C LYS A 3 47.41 1.98 30.26
N VAL A 4 47.15 2.34 29.01
CA VAL A 4 46.27 1.60 28.09
C VAL A 4 47.11 1.12 26.90
N PHE A 5 47.07 -0.19 26.66
CA PHE A 5 47.74 -0.93 25.61
C PHE A 5 46.96 -0.87 24.28
N LEU A 6 47.68 -0.73 23.17
CA LEU A 6 47.24 -1.17 21.84
C LEU A 6 47.49 -2.68 21.67
N PRO A 7 46.74 -3.33 20.76
CA PRO A 7 47.45 -4.01 19.67
C PRO A 7 46.78 -3.88 18.29
N ALA A 8 47.63 -3.95 17.27
CA ALA A 8 47.31 -4.06 15.85
C ALA A 8 47.22 -5.53 15.40
N VAL A 9 46.34 -5.83 14.44
CA VAL A 9 46.29 -7.04 13.57
C VAL A 9 45.51 -6.60 12.31
N LEU A 10 46.03 -6.44 11.08
CA LEU A 10 46.74 -7.29 10.11
C LEU A 10 45.86 -8.36 9.40
N ALA A 11 46.00 -8.42 8.06
CA ALA A 11 45.58 -9.48 7.11
C ALA A 11 44.11 -9.44 6.62
N ALA A 12 43.76 -9.78 5.37
CA ALA A 12 44.48 -10.21 4.17
C ALA A 12 43.60 -10.01 2.92
N ALA A 13 44.24 -9.95 1.76
CA ALA A 13 43.66 -9.94 0.43
C ALA A 13 43.01 -11.28 0.05
N LEU A 14 42.01 -11.25 -0.86
CA LEU A 14 41.82 -12.31 -1.84
C LEU A 14 41.22 -11.76 -3.14
N LEU A 15 42.00 -11.96 -4.21
CA LEU A 15 41.65 -11.85 -5.63
C LEU A 15 40.88 -13.11 -6.10
N VAL A 16 40.50 -13.07 -7.38
CA VAL A 16 40.05 -14.14 -8.30
C VAL A 16 38.51 -14.22 -8.41
N GLY A 17 37.89 -14.20 -9.58
CA GLY A 17 38.38 -14.21 -10.95
C GLY A 17 37.20 -14.14 -11.92
N THR A 18 37.45 -13.61 -13.10
CA THR A 18 36.54 -13.47 -14.23
C THR A 18 36.31 -14.80 -14.96
N THR A 19 35.09 -15.09 -15.36
CA THR A 19 34.81 -15.90 -16.57
C THR A 19 33.57 -15.39 -17.28
N SER A 20 33.78 -15.06 -18.55
CA SER A 20 32.82 -14.60 -19.54
C SER A 20 32.15 -15.77 -20.30
N CYS A 21 30.97 -15.46 -20.85
CA CYS A 21 30.33 -15.95 -22.09
C CYS A 21 30.10 -17.46 -22.31
N THR A 22 28.85 -17.82 -22.63
CA THR A 22 28.43 -18.09 -24.02
C THR A 22 26.93 -18.45 -24.09
N ASP A 23 26.29 -17.85 -25.08
CA ASP A 23 24.94 -18.09 -25.59
C ASP A 23 24.62 -19.57 -25.88
N ASN A 24 23.35 -19.94 -25.74
CA ASN A 24 22.81 -20.95 -26.64
C ASN A 24 21.42 -20.57 -27.13
N LYS A 25 21.31 -20.47 -28.46
CA LYS A 25 20.11 -20.21 -29.24
C LYS A 25 19.13 -21.37 -29.09
N GLY A 26 17.87 -20.99 -28.96
CA GLY A 26 16.71 -21.52 -29.69
C GLY A 26 16.58 -23.02 -29.84
N ASP A 27 15.51 -23.56 -29.25
CA ASP A 27 14.57 -24.39 -30.00
C ASP A 27 13.16 -24.23 -29.41
N LYS A 28 12.22 -23.87 -30.29
CA LYS A 28 10.78 -24.05 -30.06
C LYS A 28 10.40 -25.40 -30.67
N PRO A 29 9.43 -26.09 -30.06
CA PRO A 29 8.31 -26.52 -30.88
C PRO A 29 6.98 -26.04 -30.30
N ASP A 30 6.17 -25.53 -31.23
CA ASP A 30 4.74 -25.29 -31.14
C ASP A 30 3.98 -26.62 -31.04
N VAL A 31 3.06 -26.72 -30.09
CA VAL A 31 1.90 -27.60 -30.15
C VAL A 31 0.69 -26.89 -29.55
N THR A 32 -0.30 -26.68 -30.41
CA THR A 32 -1.63 -26.12 -30.16
C THR A 32 -2.59 -27.09 -29.46
N ALA A 33 -3.49 -26.49 -28.66
CA ALA A 33 -4.81 -26.95 -28.16
C ALA A 33 -4.78 -28.03 -27.06
N THR A 34 -5.58 -27.99 -25.98
CA THR A 34 -6.99 -27.58 -25.88
C THR A 34 -7.35 -27.23 -24.42
N GLU A 35 -8.45 -26.50 -24.30
CA GLU A 35 -9.22 -26.00 -23.15
C GLU A 35 -9.40 -26.94 -21.94
N GLY A 36 -9.54 -26.33 -20.76
CA GLY A 36 -9.94 -26.98 -19.51
C GLY A 36 -10.11 -25.99 -18.36
N ASN A 37 -11.17 -25.20 -18.40
CA ASN A 37 -11.69 -24.47 -17.23
C ASN A 37 -12.46 -25.43 -16.33
N ASN A 38 -12.21 -25.35 -15.01
CA ASN A 38 -13.15 -25.51 -13.88
C ASN A 38 -12.29 -25.60 -12.59
N ALA A 39 -12.33 -24.61 -11.68
CA ALA A 39 -13.38 -24.31 -10.70
C ALA A 39 -13.17 -25.08 -9.38
N ASP A 40 -12.80 -24.34 -8.32
CA ASP A 40 -13.42 -24.25 -6.97
C ASP A 40 -12.55 -23.25 -6.15
N ASP A 41 -12.94 -22.60 -5.05
CA ASP A 41 -14.22 -22.22 -4.45
C ASP A 41 -13.88 -21.05 -3.49
N ASN A 42 -14.58 -19.92 -3.57
CA ASN A 42 -15.59 -19.49 -2.60
C ASN A 42 -15.07 -19.00 -1.21
N TYR A 43 -15.12 -17.67 -1.01
CA TYR A 43 -15.45 -17.09 0.30
C TYR A 43 -16.47 -15.96 0.11
N MET A 44 -17.74 -16.34 0.09
CA MET A 44 -18.92 -15.47 0.16
C MET A 44 -19.11 -14.86 1.55
N GLY A 45 -19.64 -13.63 1.56
CA GLY A 45 -20.17 -12.97 2.75
C GLY A 45 -20.97 -11.71 2.43
N ASN A 46 -21.99 -11.81 1.56
CA ASN A 46 -23.00 -10.77 1.36
C ASN A 46 -24.37 -11.26 1.87
N ALA A 47 -25.00 -10.49 2.74
CA ALA A 47 -26.34 -10.74 3.25
C ALA A 47 -27.33 -9.67 2.74
N THR A 48 -28.20 -10.13 1.84
CA THR A 48 -29.66 -9.91 1.78
C THR A 48 -30.26 -8.51 1.82
N ASN A 49 -31.01 -8.19 0.75
CA ASN A 49 -32.45 -7.85 0.68
C ASN A 49 -32.70 -7.26 -0.72
N GLY A 50 -33.70 -7.59 -1.54
CA GLY A 50 -34.95 -8.34 -1.44
C GLY A 50 -35.76 -7.88 -2.66
N GLU A 51 -36.33 -8.82 -3.41
CA GLU A 51 -36.93 -8.67 -4.74
C GLU A 51 -38.13 -7.70 -4.80
N THR A 52 -38.39 -7.10 -5.97
CA THR A 52 -39.60 -7.38 -6.77
C THR A 52 -39.53 -6.72 -8.15
N ASN A 53 -40.06 -7.45 -9.12
CA ASN A 53 -40.06 -7.20 -10.55
C ASN A 53 -41.50 -6.88 -10.97
N ALA A 54 -41.78 -5.77 -11.67
CA ALA A 54 -43.05 -5.57 -12.39
C ALA A 54 -42.99 -4.40 -13.40
N MET A 55 -42.84 -4.78 -14.67
CA MET A 55 -43.60 -4.38 -15.88
C MET A 55 -43.93 -2.90 -16.18
N ASN A 56 -43.53 -2.56 -17.40
CA ASN A 56 -43.83 -1.43 -18.28
C ASN A 56 -45.33 -1.15 -18.50
N ASP A 57 -45.71 0.13 -18.63
CA ASP A 57 -46.61 0.67 -19.68
C ASP A 57 -46.75 2.21 -19.61
N GLY A 58 -46.77 2.88 -20.79
CA GLY A 58 -47.67 4.04 -21.02
C GLY A 58 -47.10 5.47 -21.19
N ASP A 59 -46.58 5.76 -22.38
CA ASP A 59 -46.81 6.94 -23.26
C ASP A 59 -46.89 8.41 -22.77
N SER A 60 -46.12 9.24 -23.52
CA SER A 60 -46.40 10.60 -24.04
C SER A 60 -45.75 11.86 -23.41
N THR A 61 -44.80 12.38 -24.19
CA THR A 61 -44.53 13.80 -24.51
C THR A 61 -44.00 14.77 -23.45
N GLY A 62 -42.77 15.25 -23.67
CA GLY A 62 -42.24 16.47 -23.05
C GLY A 62 -40.72 16.57 -23.12
N ALA A 63 -40.20 17.19 -24.18
CA ALA A 63 -38.77 17.42 -24.36
C ALA A 63 -38.17 18.30 -23.25
N ALA A 64 -37.18 17.76 -22.53
CA ALA A 64 -36.09 18.53 -21.94
C ALA A 64 -34.86 17.62 -21.88
N ALA A 65 -33.83 17.96 -22.66
CA ALA A 65 -32.55 17.27 -22.67
C ALA A 65 -31.83 17.49 -21.33
N GLY A 66 -32.02 16.56 -20.40
CA GLY A 66 -31.14 16.35 -19.25
C GLY A 66 -30.23 15.17 -19.56
N ALA A 67 -28.95 15.43 -19.79
CA ALA A 67 -27.95 14.37 -19.88
C ALA A 67 -27.79 13.72 -18.51
N ASP A 68 -28.61 12.71 -18.23
CA ASP A 68 -28.35 11.74 -17.17
C ASP A 68 -27.21 10.83 -17.66
N MET A 69 -25.98 11.32 -17.49
CA MET A 69 -24.81 10.46 -17.47
C MET A 69 -24.63 10.01 -16.03
N ALA A 70 -25.48 9.08 -15.57
CA ALA A 70 -25.12 8.18 -14.49
C ALA A 70 -23.88 7.40 -14.95
N ALA A 71 -22.70 7.99 -14.71
CA ALA A 71 -21.43 7.33 -14.87
C ALA A 71 -21.53 6.03 -14.06
N LYS A 72 -21.46 4.90 -14.76
CA LYS A 72 -21.43 3.58 -14.13
C LYS A 72 -20.34 3.62 -13.07
N ALA A 73 -20.75 3.62 -11.80
CA ALA A 73 -19.80 3.61 -10.69
C ALA A 73 -18.88 2.41 -10.91
N ASP A 74 -17.57 2.68 -10.96
CA ASP A 74 -16.58 1.61 -10.99
C ASP A 74 -16.80 0.77 -9.73
N PRO A 75 -17.13 -0.52 -9.84
CA PRO A 75 -17.37 -1.38 -8.68
C PRO A 75 -16.12 -1.51 -7.77
N ASN A 76 -14.96 -1.07 -8.24
CA ASN A 76 -13.72 -1.02 -7.47
C ASN A 76 -13.38 0.38 -6.92
N ALA A 77 -14.21 1.40 -7.17
CA ALA A 77 -13.98 2.73 -6.62
C ALA A 77 -14.22 2.75 -5.11
N THR A 78 -13.20 3.16 -4.36
CA THR A 78 -13.34 3.47 -2.93
C THR A 78 -14.07 4.80 -2.79
N ALA A 79 -15.12 4.85 -1.98
CA ALA A 79 -15.80 6.10 -1.67
C ALA A 79 -14.88 7.02 -0.83
N PRO A 80 -14.96 8.35 -0.99
CA PRO A 80 -14.25 9.26 -0.09
C PRO A 80 -14.77 9.14 1.34
N HIS A 81 -13.94 9.51 2.32
CA HIS A 81 -14.42 9.76 3.69
C HIS A 81 -15.50 10.84 3.72
N LYS A 82 -16.35 10.81 4.76
CA LYS A 82 -17.50 11.71 4.89
C LYS A 82 -17.12 13.20 4.88
N ASP A 83 -15.96 13.53 5.42
CA ASP A 83 -15.43 14.89 5.52
C ASP A 83 -13.89 14.88 5.67
N ASP A 84 -13.28 16.06 5.54
CA ASP A 84 -11.84 16.25 5.66
C ASP A 84 -11.28 15.82 7.04
N PRO A 85 -11.95 16.08 8.20
CA PRO A 85 -11.50 15.56 9.48
C PRO A 85 -11.36 14.04 9.53
N GLU A 86 -12.35 13.30 9.01
CA GLU A 86 -12.27 11.84 8.98
C GLU A 86 -11.14 11.35 8.06
N PHE A 87 -10.96 11.99 6.90
CA PHE A 87 -9.82 11.71 6.04
C PHE A 87 -8.48 11.96 6.74
N MET A 88 -8.33 13.09 7.43
CA MET A 88 -7.08 13.40 8.13
C MET A 88 -6.80 12.40 9.26
N MET A 89 -7.82 11.93 9.98
CA MET A 89 -7.65 10.87 10.97
C MET A 89 -7.23 9.54 10.33
N SER A 90 -7.86 9.16 9.21
CA SER A 90 -7.53 7.96 8.43
C SER A 90 -6.10 7.99 7.89
N ALA A 91 -5.69 9.11 7.26
CA ALA A 91 -4.34 9.30 6.76
C ALA A 91 -3.29 9.25 7.89
N ALA A 92 -3.60 9.84 9.05
CA ALA A 92 -2.71 9.77 10.22
C ALA A 92 -2.59 8.34 10.77
N HIS A 93 -3.67 7.54 10.77
CA HIS A 93 -3.58 6.12 11.12
C HIS A 93 -2.70 5.36 10.12
N SER A 94 -2.92 5.52 8.81
CA SER A 94 -2.08 4.89 7.77
C SER A 94 -0.60 5.20 7.99
N ASP A 95 -0.23 6.47 8.23
CA ASP A 95 1.16 6.80 8.54
C ASP A 95 1.69 6.07 9.79
N GLN A 96 0.93 6.06 10.89
CA GLN A 96 1.38 5.41 12.13
C GLN A 96 1.49 3.89 11.98
N ASN A 97 0.56 3.27 11.25
CA ASN A 97 0.58 1.85 10.95
C ASN A 97 1.87 1.47 10.25
N GLU A 98 2.19 2.17 9.16
CA GLU A 98 3.32 1.83 8.30
C GLU A 98 4.65 2.17 8.97
N ILE A 99 4.74 3.29 9.70
CA ILE A 99 5.92 3.62 10.52
C ILE A 99 6.21 2.50 11.53
N GLN A 100 5.19 2.00 12.24
CA GLN A 100 5.39 1.00 13.29
C GLN A 100 5.68 -0.39 12.71
N LEU A 101 5.03 -0.79 11.62
CA LEU A 101 5.35 -2.03 10.91
C LEU A 101 6.76 -2.02 10.33
N SER A 102 7.21 -0.89 9.75
CA SER A 102 8.57 -0.76 9.24
C SER A 102 9.62 -0.76 10.36
N LYS A 103 9.33 -0.14 11.52
CA LYS A 103 10.21 -0.26 12.69
C LYS A 103 10.33 -1.72 13.15
N MET A 104 9.19 -2.42 13.26
CA MET A 104 9.20 -3.85 13.59
C MET A 104 10.02 -4.65 12.58
N ALA A 105 9.97 -4.32 11.29
CA ALA A 105 10.78 -4.99 10.28
C ALA A 105 12.28 -4.83 10.52
N LEU A 106 12.72 -3.62 10.85
CA LEU A 106 14.11 -3.36 11.22
C LEU A 106 14.51 -4.15 12.49
N ASP A 107 13.65 -4.18 13.50
CA ASP A 107 13.88 -4.91 14.76
C ASP A 107 13.94 -6.43 14.55
N LYS A 108 13.17 -6.94 13.58
CA LYS A 108 13.17 -8.36 13.16
C LYS A 108 14.35 -8.72 12.27
N GLY A 109 15.20 -7.75 11.91
CA GLY A 109 16.44 -8.00 11.21
C GLY A 109 16.29 -8.22 9.71
N VAL A 110 15.26 -7.66 9.06
CA VAL A 110 15.19 -7.66 7.58
C VAL A 110 16.44 -7.01 6.98
N SER A 111 16.80 -7.43 5.76
CA SER A 111 18.05 -7.01 5.12
C SER A 111 17.85 -6.63 3.66
N GLY A 112 18.91 -6.18 2.99
CA GLY A 112 18.89 -5.77 1.59
C GLY A 112 17.78 -4.76 1.29
N THR A 113 17.02 -5.03 0.23
CA THR A 113 15.96 -4.13 -0.25
C THR A 113 14.82 -3.95 0.75
N ALA A 114 14.48 -4.97 1.55
CA ALA A 114 13.42 -4.87 2.56
C ALA A 114 13.80 -3.88 3.68
N LYS A 115 15.08 -3.87 4.06
CA LYS A 115 15.63 -2.88 5.01
C LYS A 115 15.62 -1.47 4.43
N GLU A 116 16.02 -1.30 3.18
CA GLU A 116 15.98 -0.01 2.50
C GLU A 116 14.54 0.52 2.40
N HIS A 117 13.60 -0.36 2.04
CA HIS A 117 12.18 -0.07 2.00
C HIS A 117 11.67 0.41 3.36
N ALA A 118 11.94 -0.34 4.45
CA ALA A 118 11.51 0.05 5.80
C ALA A 118 12.07 1.41 6.24
N ASN A 119 13.33 1.73 5.94
CA ASN A 119 13.89 3.04 6.26
C ASN A 119 13.22 4.17 5.46
N MET A 120 12.91 3.92 4.19
CA MET A 120 12.18 4.87 3.35
C MET A 120 10.77 5.13 3.90
N MET A 121 10.03 4.06 4.23
CA MET A 121 8.68 4.18 4.81
C MET A 121 8.71 5.04 6.08
N ILE A 122 9.60 4.73 7.03
CA ILE A 122 9.70 5.50 8.28
C ILE A 122 9.95 6.99 7.98
N LYS A 123 10.89 7.30 7.08
CA LYS A 123 11.25 8.67 6.74
C LYS A 123 10.07 9.42 6.11
N ASP A 124 9.48 8.85 5.06
CA ASP A 124 8.50 9.55 4.24
C ASP A 124 7.15 9.67 4.96
N HIS A 125 6.71 8.64 5.68
CA HIS A 125 5.49 8.71 6.49
C HIS A 125 5.65 9.60 7.72
N THR A 126 6.84 9.62 8.36
CA THR A 126 7.09 10.61 9.44
C THR A 126 6.98 12.04 8.91
N LYS A 127 7.46 12.27 7.69
CA LYS A 127 7.34 13.55 7.03
C LYS A 127 5.87 13.87 6.70
N SER A 128 5.13 12.92 6.13
CA SER A 128 3.68 13.03 5.85
C SER A 128 2.91 13.43 7.11
N THR A 129 3.14 12.72 8.22
CA THR A 129 2.49 13.01 9.52
C THR A 129 2.80 14.43 10.00
N ALA A 130 4.02 14.92 9.84
CA ALA A 130 4.38 16.27 10.24
C ALA A 130 3.66 17.33 9.40
N ASP A 131 3.58 17.12 8.08
CA ASP A 131 2.86 18.00 7.16
C ASP A 131 1.34 18.00 7.47
N LEU A 132 0.76 16.83 7.73
CA LEU A 132 -0.66 16.67 8.07
C LEU A 132 -1.02 17.30 9.43
N LYS A 133 -0.16 17.16 10.43
CA LYS A 133 -0.32 17.80 11.75
C LYS A 133 -0.45 19.32 11.65
N ALA A 134 0.32 19.96 10.78
CA ALA A 134 0.24 21.40 10.57
C ALA A 134 -1.12 21.82 10.01
N ILE A 135 -1.71 21.02 9.11
CA ILE A 135 -3.04 21.26 8.54
C ILE A 135 -4.12 21.02 9.58
N ALA A 136 -4.04 19.89 10.28
CA ALA A 136 -5.01 19.51 11.31
C ALA A 136 -5.08 20.55 12.44
N ALA A 137 -3.95 21.12 12.86
CA ALA A 137 -3.89 22.18 13.86
C ALA A 137 -4.68 23.43 13.44
N LYS A 138 -4.55 23.88 12.18
CA LYS A 138 -5.33 25.02 11.66
C LYS A 138 -6.84 24.74 11.65
N LYS A 139 -7.22 23.47 11.55
CA LYS A 139 -8.61 23.02 11.41
C LYS A 139 -9.20 22.47 12.72
N ASN A 140 -8.46 22.55 13.83
CA ASN A 140 -8.84 22.01 15.13
C ASN A 140 -9.18 20.51 15.09
N VAL A 141 -8.48 19.73 14.27
CA VAL A 141 -8.63 18.27 14.19
C VAL A 141 -7.53 17.61 15.02
N THR A 142 -7.93 16.70 15.92
CA THR A 142 -7.00 15.90 16.70
C THR A 142 -6.66 14.64 15.91
N LEU A 143 -5.38 14.48 15.58
CA LEU A 143 -4.91 13.30 14.85
C LEU A 143 -4.54 12.17 15.82
N PRO A 144 -4.80 10.91 15.45
CA PRO A 144 -4.27 9.76 16.17
C PRO A 144 -2.73 9.78 16.17
N THR A 145 -2.15 9.24 17.23
CA THR A 145 -0.68 9.15 17.40
C THR A 145 -0.20 7.71 17.49
N ASP A 146 -1.07 6.75 17.17
CA ASP A 146 -0.81 5.33 17.28
C ASP A 146 -1.55 4.57 16.17
N MET A 147 -1.20 3.29 16.01
CA MET A 147 -1.84 2.40 15.05
C MET A 147 -3.34 2.29 15.31
N ASP A 148 -4.11 2.06 14.25
CA ASP A 148 -5.50 1.63 14.39
C ASP A 148 -5.60 0.20 14.95
N ALA A 149 -6.82 -0.22 15.30
CA ALA A 149 -7.06 -1.53 15.90
C ALA A 149 -6.75 -2.70 14.96
N GLU A 150 -7.01 -2.54 13.66
CA GLU A 150 -6.75 -3.55 12.63
C GLU A 150 -5.24 -3.82 12.54
N HIS A 151 -4.44 -2.77 12.43
CA HIS A 151 -3.00 -2.90 12.29
C HIS A 151 -2.31 -3.29 13.60
N LYS A 152 -2.89 -3.00 14.76
CA LYS A 152 -2.43 -3.58 16.03
C LYS A 152 -2.57 -5.10 16.02
N ALA A 153 -3.68 -5.63 15.51
CA ALA A 153 -3.87 -7.08 15.39
C ALA A 153 -2.91 -7.70 14.37
N ILE A 154 -2.71 -7.03 13.22
CA ILE A 154 -1.73 -7.46 12.21
C ILE A 154 -0.31 -7.48 12.79
N ALA A 155 0.09 -6.42 13.50
CA ALA A 155 1.38 -6.33 14.16
C ALA A 155 1.57 -7.47 15.18
N GLU A 156 0.55 -7.82 15.95
CA GLU A 156 0.60 -8.94 16.89
C GLU A 156 0.81 -10.28 16.18
N GLN A 157 0.12 -10.53 15.07
CA GLN A 157 0.33 -11.73 14.26
C GLN A 157 1.76 -11.77 13.68
N MET A 158 2.24 -10.65 13.18
CA MET A 158 3.59 -10.54 12.61
C MET A 158 4.71 -10.75 13.64
N LYS A 159 4.46 -10.49 14.94
CA LYS A 159 5.45 -10.78 15.99
C LYS A 159 5.81 -12.26 16.09
N ALA A 160 4.91 -13.17 15.71
CA ALA A 160 5.20 -14.60 15.71
C ALA A 160 6.10 -15.04 14.54
N LEU A 161 6.23 -14.20 13.50
CA LEU A 161 7.01 -14.50 12.31
C LEU A 161 8.47 -14.09 12.47
N SER A 162 9.34 -14.70 11.67
CA SER A 162 10.77 -14.37 11.59
C SER A 162 11.34 -14.66 10.20
N GLY A 163 12.55 -14.14 9.93
CA GLY A 163 13.26 -14.39 8.69
C GLY A 163 12.44 -14.05 7.44
N LYS A 164 12.48 -14.94 6.44
CA LYS A 164 11.79 -14.75 5.16
C LYS A 164 10.27 -14.67 5.28
N GLU A 165 9.65 -15.42 6.19
CA GLU A 165 8.20 -15.36 6.41
C GLU A 165 7.77 -13.97 6.90
N PHE A 166 8.53 -13.40 7.85
CA PHE A 166 8.27 -12.05 8.33
C PHE A 166 8.43 -11.03 7.19
N GLU A 167 9.53 -11.12 6.45
CA GLU A 167 9.84 -10.19 5.36
C GLU A 167 8.76 -10.22 4.26
N GLN A 168 8.30 -11.41 3.87
CA GLN A 168 7.20 -11.59 2.92
C GLN A 168 5.91 -10.98 3.45
N ARG A 169 5.52 -11.29 4.70
CA ARG A 169 4.28 -10.77 5.30
C ARG A 169 4.31 -9.24 5.41
N TYR A 170 5.47 -8.66 5.72
CA TYR A 170 5.69 -7.22 5.77
C TYR A 170 5.48 -6.58 4.39
N LEU A 171 6.15 -7.09 3.35
CA LEU A 171 6.03 -6.53 1.99
C LEU A 171 4.61 -6.68 1.43
N GLN A 172 3.95 -7.80 1.69
CA GLN A 172 2.53 -8.00 1.34
C GLN A 172 1.64 -6.98 2.03
N GLN A 173 1.88 -6.67 3.31
CA GLN A 173 1.13 -5.64 4.03
C GLN A 173 1.33 -4.28 3.39
N MET A 174 2.57 -3.92 3.04
CA MET A 174 2.85 -2.64 2.37
C MET A 174 2.11 -2.52 1.03
N VAL A 175 2.02 -3.59 0.23
CA VAL A 175 1.21 -3.58 -1.00
C VAL A 175 -0.27 -3.30 -0.71
N MET A 176 -0.85 -4.00 0.27
CA MET A 176 -2.26 -3.85 0.63
C MET A 176 -2.57 -2.43 1.14
N ASP A 177 -1.76 -1.92 2.07
CA ASP A 177 -1.96 -0.61 2.69
C ASP A 177 -1.80 0.51 1.68
N HIS A 178 -0.74 0.49 0.89
CA HIS A 178 -0.50 1.55 -0.10
C HIS A 178 -1.56 1.56 -1.21
N GLN A 179 -2.08 0.39 -1.61
CA GLN A 179 -3.19 0.33 -2.58
C GLN A 179 -4.48 0.93 -2.00
N LYS A 180 -4.81 0.61 -0.75
CA LYS A 180 -5.96 1.18 -0.03
C LYS A 180 -5.81 2.70 0.15
N THR A 181 -4.62 3.15 0.56
CA THR A 181 -4.31 4.56 0.75
C THR A 181 -4.39 5.33 -0.56
N LEU A 182 -3.84 4.81 -1.65
CA LEU A 182 -3.92 5.44 -2.97
C LEU A 182 -5.38 5.63 -3.43
N ASN A 183 -6.22 4.61 -3.26
CA ASN A 183 -7.64 4.70 -3.59
C ASN A 183 -8.34 5.78 -2.75
N THR A 184 -8.04 5.81 -1.44
CA THR A 184 -8.58 6.80 -0.50
C THR A 184 -8.17 8.23 -0.87
N LEU A 185 -6.90 8.44 -1.21
CA LEU A 185 -6.37 9.73 -1.65
C LEU A 185 -7.08 10.22 -2.92
N ASN A 186 -7.20 9.36 -3.93
CA ASN A 186 -7.84 9.71 -5.20
C ASN A 186 -9.33 10.05 -5.02
N ALA A 187 -10.04 9.24 -4.23
CA ALA A 187 -11.44 9.48 -3.92
C ALA A 187 -11.62 10.81 -3.17
N HIS A 188 -10.84 11.03 -2.11
CA HIS A 188 -10.97 12.22 -1.29
C HIS A 188 -10.55 13.50 -2.02
N ASN A 189 -9.53 13.43 -2.90
CA ASN A 189 -9.12 14.56 -3.73
C ASN A 189 -10.24 15.07 -4.65
N SER A 190 -11.11 14.16 -5.11
CA SER A 190 -12.26 14.49 -5.94
C SER A 190 -13.40 15.13 -5.14
N MET A 191 -13.46 14.85 -3.83
CA MET A 191 -14.51 15.32 -2.93
C MET A 191 -14.15 16.65 -2.25
N THR A 192 -12.99 16.70 -1.61
CA THR A 192 -12.59 17.84 -0.78
C THR A 192 -12.56 19.12 -1.61
N GLN A 193 -12.92 20.25 -0.99
CA GLN A 193 -12.76 21.59 -1.58
C GLN A 193 -11.71 22.42 -0.85
N ASP A 194 -11.13 21.86 0.21
CA ASP A 194 -10.16 22.57 1.03
C ASP A 194 -8.79 22.61 0.36
N PRO A 195 -8.21 23.80 0.12
CA PRO A 195 -6.95 23.92 -0.61
C PRO A 195 -5.76 23.32 0.14
N ASP A 196 -5.76 23.35 1.48
CA ASP A 196 -4.68 22.74 2.27
C ASP A 196 -4.75 21.20 2.17
N VAL A 197 -5.95 20.63 2.22
CA VAL A 197 -6.16 19.17 2.10
C VAL A 197 -5.87 18.69 0.67
N LYS A 198 -6.34 19.40 -0.36
CA LYS A 198 -5.97 19.11 -1.76
C LYS A 198 -4.46 19.18 -1.98
N GLY A 199 -3.82 20.20 -1.43
CA GLY A 199 -2.37 20.37 -1.52
C GLY A 199 -1.60 19.24 -0.85
N PHE A 200 -2.07 18.80 0.32
CA PHE A 200 -1.53 17.62 1.00
C PHE A 200 -1.67 16.36 0.15
N ILE A 201 -2.87 16.05 -0.35
CA ILE A 201 -3.10 14.86 -1.16
C ILE A 201 -2.21 14.87 -2.41
N GLY A 202 -2.20 15.97 -3.16
CA GLY A 202 -1.38 16.10 -4.36
C GLY A 202 0.12 15.89 -4.10
N LYS A 203 0.61 16.21 -2.90
CA LYS A 203 1.99 16.00 -2.50
C LYS A 203 2.30 14.55 -2.14
N VAL A 204 1.39 13.85 -1.44
CA VAL A 204 1.64 12.50 -0.92
C VAL A 204 1.29 11.39 -1.91
N THR A 205 0.31 11.61 -2.81
CA THR A 205 -0.09 10.62 -3.82
C THR A 205 1.07 10.04 -4.65
N PRO A 206 1.98 10.85 -5.25
CA PRO A 206 3.09 10.29 -6.02
C PRO A 206 4.09 9.51 -5.17
N VAL A 207 4.22 9.85 -3.88
CA VAL A 207 5.08 9.12 -2.93
C VAL A 207 4.49 7.75 -2.64
N VAL A 208 3.21 7.69 -2.27
CA VAL A 208 2.47 6.44 -2.01
C VAL A 208 2.46 5.53 -3.24
N GLN A 209 2.27 6.08 -4.44
CA GLN A 209 2.38 5.31 -5.69
C GLN A 209 3.78 4.71 -5.87
N GLY A 210 4.84 5.49 -5.62
CA GLY A 210 6.21 5.01 -5.71
C GLY A 210 6.51 3.88 -4.74
N HIS A 211 6.04 4.00 -3.50
CA HIS A 211 6.17 2.96 -2.48
C HIS A 211 5.38 1.68 -2.84
N LEU A 212 4.18 1.82 -3.39
CA LEU A 212 3.38 0.69 -3.90
C LEU A 212 4.12 -0.06 -5.01
N ASP A 213 4.68 0.67 -5.97
CA ASP A 213 5.42 0.10 -7.09
C ASP A 213 6.68 -0.63 -6.62
N MET A 214 7.37 -0.09 -5.61
CA MET A 214 8.50 -0.76 -4.96
C MET A 214 8.04 -2.04 -4.25
N SER A 215 6.99 -1.96 -3.44
CA SER A 215 6.44 -3.09 -2.68
C SER A 215 6.01 -4.25 -3.60
N LYS A 216 5.33 -3.95 -4.72
CA LYS A 216 4.94 -4.94 -5.73
C LYS A 216 6.16 -5.63 -6.35
N LYS A 217 7.17 -4.86 -6.76
CA LYS A 217 8.43 -5.42 -7.28
C LYS A 217 9.10 -6.35 -6.28
N HIS A 218 9.08 -6.02 -4.99
CA HIS A 218 9.65 -6.88 -3.96
C HIS A 218 8.83 -8.17 -3.72
N ALA A 219 7.50 -8.11 -3.85
CA ALA A 219 6.64 -9.28 -3.76
C ALA A 219 6.78 -10.23 -4.96
N ASP A 220 7.00 -9.67 -6.16
CA ASP A 220 7.10 -10.43 -7.42
C ASP A 220 8.49 -11.06 -7.65
N MET A 221 9.53 -10.50 -7.04
CA MET A 221 10.85 -11.14 -6.99
C MET A 221 10.72 -12.42 -6.17
N LYS A 222 10.52 -13.56 -6.85
CA LYS A 222 10.46 -14.91 -6.25
C LYS A 222 11.44 -15.02 -5.07
N MET A 223 10.88 -14.94 -3.87
CA MET A 223 11.58 -15.00 -2.59
C MET A 223 11.96 -16.42 -2.21
#